data_AF-A0A139CWE5-F1
#
_entry.id   AF-A0A139CWE5-F1
#
_cell.length_a   1.000
_cell.length_b   1.000
_cell.length_c   1.000
_cell.angle_alpha   90.00
_cell.angle_beta   90.00
_cell.angle_gamma   90.00
#
_symmetry.space_group_name_H-M   'P 1'
#
loop_
_entity.id
_entity.type
_entity.pdbx_description
1 polymer ?
#
loop_
_entity_poly.entity_id
_entity_poly.type
_entity_poly.pdbx_seq_one_letter_code
_entity_poly.pdbx_strand_id
1 'polypeptide(L)'
;MNRKKNNEIKNNSSFLQLAASKKLLLVVVLILAGVAYSFFQANTKVEKMKKELNNLQLQANALEREVDVLNNKLKKVNSKEFIREIARKDLGLVKPGETLYIVVDEEDEEVK
;
A
#
# COMPACT_ATOMS: atom_id res chain seq x y z
N MET A 1 27.65 82.42 15.52
CA MET A 1 26.27 81.98 15.16
C MET A 1 26.26 81.53 13.71
N ASN A 2 26.00 80.24 13.45
CA ASN A 2 25.50 79.61 12.18
C ASN A 2 25.92 78.12 12.20
N ARG A 3 25.16 77.22 12.83
CA ARG A 3 23.95 76.51 12.36
C ARG A 3 24.16 75.70 11.07
N LYS A 4 24.40 74.40 11.29
CA LYS A 4 23.97 73.20 10.54
C LYS A 4 23.63 73.37 9.05
N LYS A 5 24.26 72.53 8.23
CA LYS A 5 23.63 71.62 7.23
C LYS A 5 24.72 70.63 6.81
N ASN A 6 24.73 69.43 7.36
CA ASN A 6 23.93 68.25 6.97
C ASN A 6 24.90 67.27 6.30
N ASN A 7 25.24 66.22 7.04
CA ASN A 7 25.89 65.04 6.50
C ASN A 7 24.95 64.41 5.48
N GLU A 8 25.25 64.58 4.21
CA GLU A 8 24.69 63.72 3.19
C GLU A 8 25.29 62.33 3.41
N ILE A 9 24.54 61.49 4.14
CA ILE A 9 24.69 60.05 4.00
C ILE A 9 24.25 59.76 2.57
N LYS A 10 25.20 59.84 1.65
CA LYS A 10 25.05 59.40 0.28
C LYS A 10 24.84 57.89 0.39
N ASN A 11 23.59 57.46 0.53
CA ASN A 11 23.19 56.07 0.44
C ASN A 11 23.44 55.65 -1.00
N ASN A 12 24.68 55.29 -1.27
CA ASN A 12 25.06 54.63 -2.49
C ASN A 12 24.58 53.19 -2.33
N SER A 13 23.28 52.96 -2.53
CA SER A 13 22.67 51.64 -2.71
C SER A 13 23.16 50.95 -4.00
N SER A 14 24.42 51.19 -4.35
CA SER A 14 25.30 50.42 -5.23
C SER A 14 25.39 48.93 -4.88
N PHE A 15 24.83 48.49 -3.74
CA PHE A 15 24.57 47.07 -3.49
C PHE A 15 23.45 46.49 -4.38
N LEU A 16 22.58 47.32 -4.96
CA LEU A 16 21.52 46.93 -5.89
C LEU A 16 21.84 47.28 -7.36
N GLN A 17 23.04 47.78 -7.65
CA GLN A 17 23.47 48.09 -9.02
C GLN A 17 24.31 46.98 -9.66
N LEU A 18 24.23 45.74 -9.16
CA LEU A 18 24.54 44.58 -9.98
C LEU A 18 23.40 44.40 -10.98
N ALA A 19 23.38 45.22 -12.02
CA ALA A 19 22.78 44.82 -13.29
C ALA A 19 23.53 43.56 -13.72
N ALA A 20 22.99 42.39 -13.33
CA ALA A 20 23.50 41.10 -13.74
C ALA A 20 23.71 41.16 -15.25
N SER A 21 24.98 41.13 -15.67
CA SER A 21 25.30 41.07 -17.08
C SER A 21 24.49 39.91 -17.70
N LYS A 22 23.96 40.06 -18.91
CA LYS A 22 23.09 39.04 -19.55
C LYS A 22 23.68 37.62 -19.43
N LYS A 23 25.03 37.50 -19.39
CA LYS A 23 25.78 36.27 -19.13
C LYS A 23 25.57 35.70 -17.72
N LEU A 24 25.61 36.52 -16.67
CA LEU A 24 25.36 36.10 -15.29
C LEU A 24 23.90 35.64 -15.11
N LEU A 25 22.95 36.32 -15.73
CA LEU A 25 21.55 35.90 -15.73
C LEU A 25 21.37 34.54 -16.43
N LEU A 26 22.07 34.30 -17.53
CA LEU A 26 22.07 33.02 -18.25
C LEU A 26 22.63 31.88 -17.38
N VAL A 27 23.72 32.12 -16.65
CA VAL A 27 24.29 31.16 -15.70
C VAL A 27 23.30 30.82 -14.58
N VAL A 28 22.62 31.82 -14.01
CA VAL A 28 21.61 31.60 -12.97
C VAL A 28 20.43 30.77 -13.51
N VAL A 29 19.96 31.05 -14.73
CA VAL A 29 18.89 30.29 -15.38
C VAL A 29 19.31 28.82 -15.61
N LEU A 30 20.56 28.58 -16.04
CA LEU A 30 21.08 27.21 -16.21
C LEU A 30 21.14 26.45 -14.89
N ILE A 31 21.58 27.11 -13.81
CA ILE A 31 21.61 26.50 -12.48
C ILE A 31 20.18 26.15 -12.02
N LEU A 32 19.23 27.07 -12.17
CA LEU A 32 17.83 26.84 -11.82
C LEU A 32 17.20 25.71 -12.65
N ALA A 33 17.50 25.64 -13.95
CA ALA A 33 17.06 24.55 -14.82
C ALA A 33 17.63 23.20 -14.37
N GLY A 34 18.91 23.15 -13.98
CA GLY A 34 19.54 21.95 -13.44
C GLY A 34 18.90 21.48 -12.12
N VAL A 35 18.61 22.40 -11.20
CA VAL A 35 17.92 22.10 -9.94
C VAL A 35 16.50 21.61 -10.21
N ALA A 36 15.76 22.27 -11.10
CA ALA A 36 14.40 21.87 -11.47
C ALA A 36 14.37 20.46 -12.10
N TYR A 37 15.33 20.15 -12.97
CA TYR A 37 15.45 18.83 -13.58
C TYR A 37 15.77 17.74 -12.55
N SER A 38 16.68 18.02 -11.60
CA SER A 38 17.00 17.11 -10.50
C SER A 38 15.79 16.83 -9.61
N PHE A 39 15.03 17.86 -9.27
CA PHE A 39 13.78 17.73 -8.50
C PHE A 39 12.72 16.89 -9.22
N PHE A 40 12.58 17.07 -10.53
CA PHE A 40 11.62 16.30 -11.32
C PHE A 40 11.96 14.80 -11.32
N GLN A 41 13.24 14.46 -11.47
CA GLN A 41 13.68 13.05 -11.41
C GLN A 41 13.47 12.45 -10.02
N ALA A 42 13.81 13.17 -8.95
CA ALA A 42 13.64 12.71 -7.58
C ALA A 42 12.16 12.39 -7.27
N ASN A 43 11.24 13.24 -7.70
CA ASN A 43 9.81 13.06 -7.46
C ASN A 43 9.26 11.79 -8.12
N THR A 44 9.68 11.47 -9.35
CA THR A 44 9.19 10.26 -10.03
C THR A 44 9.62 8.97 -9.33
N LYS A 45 10.83 8.94 -8.76
CA LYS A 45 11.34 7.77 -8.04
C LYS A 45 10.61 7.56 -6.72
N VAL A 46 10.37 8.65 -5.99
CA VAL A 46 9.62 8.61 -4.73
C VAL A 46 8.18 8.14 -4.95
N GLU A 47 7.51 8.63 -5.99
CA GLU A 47 6.14 8.21 -6.28
C GLU A 47 6.04 6.74 -6.72
N LYS A 48 7.02 6.23 -7.47
CA LYS A 48 7.10 4.79 -7.79
C LYS A 48 7.30 3.95 -6.53
N MET A 49 8.25 4.34 -5.68
CA MET A 49 8.53 3.64 -4.41
C MET A 49 7.32 3.63 -3.48
N LYS A 50 6.58 4.75 -3.37
CA LYS A 50 5.33 4.80 -2.58
C LYS A 50 4.26 3.87 -3.14
N LYS A 51 4.10 3.82 -4.46
CA LYS A 51 3.13 2.91 -5.11
C LYS A 51 3.49 1.45 -4.85
N GLU A 52 4.77 1.10 -4.98
CA GLU A 52 5.25 -0.25 -4.65
C GLU A 52 4.98 -0.59 -3.19
N LEU A 53 5.31 0.31 -2.26
CA LEU A 53 5.03 0.14 -0.82
C LEU A 53 3.53 -0.11 -0.56
N ASN A 54 2.66 0.70 -1.15
CA ASN A 54 1.21 0.53 -0.98
C ASN A 54 0.73 -0.81 -1.55
N ASN A 55 1.21 -1.20 -2.73
CA ASN A 55 0.88 -2.49 -3.32
C ASN A 55 1.34 -3.67 -2.45
N LEU A 56 2.56 -3.61 -1.92
CA LEU A 56 3.08 -4.63 -1.01
C LEU A 56 2.25 -4.68 0.29
N GLN A 57 1.87 -3.53 0.84
CA GLN A 57 1.03 -3.46 2.04
C GLN A 57 -0.35 -4.11 1.80
N LEU A 58 -0.96 -3.84 0.63
CA LEU A 58 -2.24 -4.45 0.26
C LEU A 58 -2.13 -5.96 0.10
N GLN A 59 -1.05 -6.45 -0.51
CA GLN A 59 -0.78 -7.88 -0.65
C GLN A 59 -0.57 -8.55 0.71
N ALA A 60 0.21 -7.95 1.61
CA ALA A 60 0.40 -8.46 2.96
C ALA A 60 -0.94 -8.57 3.72
N ASN A 61 -1.76 -7.52 3.69
CA ASN A 61 -3.08 -7.51 4.31
C ASN A 61 -4.06 -8.52 3.68
N ALA A 62 -3.91 -8.83 2.40
CA ALA A 62 -4.71 -9.87 1.75
C ALA A 62 -4.28 -11.26 2.21
N LEU A 63 -2.96 -11.50 2.28
CA LEU A 63 -2.39 -12.77 2.71
C LEU A 63 -2.70 -13.06 4.19
N GLU A 64 -2.62 -12.05 5.05
CA GLU A 64 -2.97 -12.18 6.47
C GLU A 64 -4.44 -12.59 6.67
N ARG A 65 -5.36 -11.99 5.90
CA ARG A 65 -6.77 -12.40 5.90
C ARG A 65 -6.96 -13.83 5.40
N GLU A 66 -6.19 -14.25 4.39
CA GLU A 66 -6.25 -15.62 3.87
C GLU A 66 -5.77 -16.62 4.93
N VAL A 67 -4.67 -16.31 5.64
CA VAL A 67 -4.17 -17.10 6.76
C VAL A 67 -5.22 -17.23 7.85
N ASP A 68 -5.90 -16.15 8.23
CA ASP A 68 -6.97 -16.19 9.23
C ASP A 68 -8.16 -17.06 8.80
N VAL A 69 -8.58 -16.93 7.54
CA VAL A 69 -9.65 -17.78 6.98
C VAL A 69 -9.24 -19.25 7.02
N LEU A 70 -8.00 -19.56 6.63
CA LEU A 70 -7.49 -20.93 6.59
C LEU A 70 -7.36 -21.52 7.99
N ASN A 71 -6.88 -20.74 8.96
CA ASN A 71 -6.82 -21.12 10.37
C ASN A 71 -8.21 -21.40 10.95
N ASN A 72 -9.20 -20.58 10.60
CA ASN A 72 -10.59 -20.83 11.01
C ASN A 72 -11.17 -22.11 10.38
N LYS A 73 -10.83 -22.41 9.12
CA LYS A 73 -11.19 -23.68 8.48
C LYS A 73 -10.53 -24.86 9.19
N LEU A 74 -9.24 -24.78 9.51
CA LEU A 74 -8.53 -25.84 10.26
C LEU A 74 -9.14 -26.10 11.63
N LYS A 75 -9.52 -25.04 12.37
CA LYS A 75 -10.23 -25.19 13.66
C LYS A 75 -11.56 -25.93 13.50
N LYS A 76 -12.30 -25.69 12.41
CA LYS A 76 -13.56 -26.38 12.12
C LYS A 76 -13.34 -27.84 11.71
N VAL A 77 -12.33 -28.11 10.87
CA VAL A 77 -11.97 -29.48 10.44
C VAL A 77 -11.54 -30.34 11.62
N ASN A 78 -10.82 -29.78 12.59
CA ASN A 78 -10.42 -30.49 13.81
C ASN A 78 -11.55 -30.63 14.85
N SER A 79 -12.77 -30.17 14.56
CA SER A 79 -13.90 -30.33 15.49
C SER A 79 -14.44 -31.76 15.46
N LYS A 80 -14.87 -32.26 16.63
CA LYS A 80 -15.50 -33.59 16.76
C LYS A 80 -16.75 -33.73 15.88
N GLU A 81 -17.44 -32.64 15.59
CA GLU A 81 -18.63 -32.60 14.72
C GLU A 81 -18.24 -32.86 13.26
N PHE A 82 -17.21 -32.17 12.75
CA PHE A 82 -16.73 -32.38 11.38
C PHE A 82 -16.21 -33.81 11.17
N ILE A 83 -15.45 -34.35 12.13
CA ILE A 83 -14.98 -35.74 12.08
C ILE A 83 -16.18 -36.71 12.09
N ARG A 84 -17.24 -36.45 12.87
CA ARG A 84 -18.45 -37.27 12.89
C ARG A 84 -19.20 -37.21 11.56
N GLU A 85 -19.30 -36.03 10.97
CA GLU A 85 -19.95 -35.79 9.68
C GLU A 85 -19.28 -36.63 8.59
N ILE A 86 -17.95 -36.54 8.47
CA ILE A 86 -17.15 -37.31 7.51
C ILE A 86 -17.25 -38.82 7.81
N ALA A 87 -17.15 -39.22 9.08
CA ALA A 87 -17.27 -40.63 9.46
C ALA A 87 -18.64 -41.22 9.08
N ARG A 88 -19.73 -40.45 9.21
CA ARG A 88 -21.08 -40.88 8.82
C ARG A 88 -21.30 -40.86 7.31
N LYS A 89 -20.90 -39.78 6.62
CA LYS A 89 -21.15 -39.59 5.18
C LYS A 89 -20.23 -40.44 4.30
N ASP A 90 -18.94 -40.43 4.60
CA ASP A 90 -17.93 -40.99 3.69
C ASP A 90 -17.53 -42.42 4.09
N LEU A 91 -17.66 -42.76 5.38
CA LEU A 91 -17.25 -44.07 5.92
C LEU A 91 -18.44 -44.90 6.44
N GLY A 92 -19.66 -44.35 6.47
CA GLY A 92 -20.85 -45.06 6.98
C GLY A 92 -20.76 -45.47 8.46
N LEU A 93 -19.85 -44.88 9.24
CA LEU A 93 -19.58 -45.25 10.62
C LEU A 93 -20.60 -44.63 11.57
N VAL A 94 -21.13 -45.45 12.48
CA VAL A 94 -22.02 -45.05 13.57
C VAL A 94 -21.47 -45.49 14.91
N LYS A 95 -21.83 -44.80 16.00
CA LYS A 95 -21.37 -45.20 17.33
C LYS A 95 -22.15 -46.42 17.85
N PRO A 96 -21.57 -47.21 18.76
CA PRO A 96 -22.31 -48.28 19.44
C PRO A 96 -23.59 -47.73 20.09
N GLY A 97 -24.74 -48.28 19.72
CA GLY A 97 -26.07 -47.86 20.21
C GLY A 97 -26.80 -46.81 19.36
N GLU A 98 -26.22 -46.34 18.24
CA GLU A 98 -26.92 -45.50 17.24
C GLU A 98 -27.51 -46.37 16.11
N THR A 99 -28.71 -46.04 15.63
CA THR A 99 -29.36 -46.69 14.47
C THR A 99 -29.11 -45.89 13.20
N LEU A 100 -28.55 -46.53 12.16
CA LEU A 100 -28.30 -45.91 10.86
C LEU A 100 -29.58 -45.87 10.02
N TYR A 101 -29.94 -44.70 9.48
CA TYR A 101 -31.02 -44.53 8.50
C TYR A 101 -30.41 -44.16 7.15
N ILE A 102 -30.75 -44.92 6.12
CA ILE A 102 -30.37 -44.64 4.73
C ILE A 102 -31.65 -44.17 4.04
N VAL A 103 -31.62 -42.95 3.49
CA VAL A 103 -32.69 -42.46 2.62
C VAL A 103 -32.44 -43.07 1.24
N VAL A 104 -33.36 -43.90 0.78
CA VAL A 104 -33.37 -44.45 -0.57
C VAL A 104 -34.29 -43.55 -1.37
N ASP A 105 -33.76 -42.85 -2.36
CA ASP A 105 -34.58 -42.07 -3.29
C ASP A 105 -35.18 -43.04 -4.32
N GLU A 106 -36.46 -42.87 -4.64
CA GLU A 106 -37.29 -43.81 -5.44
C GLU A 106 -36.82 -43.99 -6.90
N GLU A 107 -35.75 -43.30 -7.33
CA GLU A 107 -35.19 -43.38 -8.68
C GLU A 107 -34.30 -44.61 -8.92
N ASP A 108 -33.91 -45.35 -7.87
CA ASP A 108 -33.02 -46.52 -7.98
C ASP A 108 -33.75 -47.88 -8.19
N GLU A 109 -35.09 -47.89 -8.29
CA GLU A 109 -35.88 -49.13 -8.46
C GLU A 109 -36.07 -49.62 -9.91
N GLU A 110 -35.61 -48.90 -10.94
CA GLU A 110 -35.74 -49.34 -12.35
C GLU A 110 -34.42 -49.85 -12.96
N VAL A 111 -33.81 -50.91 -12.42
CA VAL A 111 -33.05 -51.86 -13.25
C VAL A 111 -33.14 -53.28 -12.66
N LYS A 112 -34.16 -54.04 -13.07
CA LYS A 112 -34.11 -55.52 -13.10
C LYS A 112 -34.76 -56.04 -14.38
#